data_AF-A0A3M1ZFC2-F1
#
_entry.id   AF-A0A3M1ZFC2-F1
#
_cell.length_a   1.000
_cell.length_b   1.000
_cell.length_c   1.000
_cell.angle_alpha   90.00
_cell.angle_beta   90.00
_cell.angle_gamma   90.00
#
_symmetry.space_group_name_H-M   'P 1'
#
loop_
_entity.id
_entity.type
_entity.pdbx_description
1 polymer ?
#
loop_
_entity_poly.entity_id
_entity_poly.type
_entity_poly.pdbx_seq_one_letter_code
_entity_poly.pdbx_strand_id
1 'polypeptide(L)'
;PRGRFDVEHADVGIVVVGERPYAEFEGDDPDLELSGRDRDLIATLRTMVDKLIVVQYSGRPLIIDGYLNLADAWVAAWLPGTEGAGITDVLLGERDFVGQLPYTWPRTVDQLPFDFDNLPTEGCDAPLFPYGYGLSYADASAAEPWLALAEECAPVVELPQPETETAPVVALPSPDGEALVDPDGLLPYVPGEVAYIPYPVPITLDGNLSDWNGIPFDIVTKGNPPSNDPLENGSIQFALASDGENIYLYMVMPDATIVTGEHGQDFWNEDSLEFYFNFTDDLFRTSYADGVFQVNINPGNIGNTAPNNLVITGVNSSQAQVSAYVFQTADGWGFEAAIPIPENVTVEHGRVIGFQAHGNGSSGGDRDV
;
A
#
# COMPACT_ATOMS: atom_id res chain seq x y z
N PRO A 1 -8.66 -0.49 12.45
CA PRO A 1 -8.20 0.83 12.96
C PRO A 1 -7.92 1.77 11.79
N ARG A 2 -8.69 2.84 11.73
CA ARG A 2 -8.81 3.74 10.59
C ARG A 2 -8.01 5.00 10.91
N GLY A 3 -6.73 5.06 10.52
CA GLY A 3 -5.78 6.10 10.92
C GLY A 3 -6.14 7.51 10.45
N ARG A 4 -7.06 8.18 11.15
CA ARG A 4 -7.19 9.63 11.14
C ARG A 4 -6.46 10.16 12.37
N PHE A 5 -5.29 10.76 12.17
CA PHE A 5 -4.58 11.47 13.21
C PHE A 5 -4.98 12.94 13.12
N ASP A 6 -6.00 13.36 13.89
CA ASP A 6 -6.33 14.79 14.06
C ASP A 6 -5.27 15.52 14.94
N VAL A 7 -4.21 14.81 15.34
CA VAL A 7 -3.10 15.27 16.17
C VAL A 7 -1.78 14.98 15.45
N GLU A 8 -0.88 15.96 15.41
CA GLU A 8 0.49 15.76 14.89
C GLU A 8 1.29 14.75 15.75
N HIS A 9 0.83 14.48 16.97
CA HIS A 9 1.49 13.59 17.94
C HIS A 9 0.49 13.03 18.98
N ALA A 10 0.64 11.78 19.42
CA ALA A 10 -0.23 11.13 20.41
C ALA A 10 0.53 10.49 21.59
N ASP A 11 -0.10 10.37 22.76
CA ASP A 11 0.53 9.75 23.94
C ASP A 11 0.81 8.24 23.72
N VAL A 12 -0.09 7.54 23.03
CA VAL A 12 0.01 6.10 22.76
C VAL A 12 -0.48 5.79 21.35
N GLY A 13 0.34 5.08 20.56
CA GLY A 13 -0.01 4.49 19.29
C GLY A 13 -0.12 2.98 19.38
N ILE A 14 -1.19 2.41 18.83
CA ILE A 14 -1.32 0.96 18.66
C ILE A 14 -1.29 0.68 17.16
N VAL A 15 -0.26 -0.01 16.70
CA VAL A 15 -0.17 -0.50 15.31
C VAL A 15 -0.48 -1.98 15.27
N VAL A 16 -1.29 -2.37 14.30
CA VAL A 16 -1.64 -3.76 14.04
C VAL A 16 -0.99 -4.17 12.72
N VAL A 17 -0.09 -5.14 12.78
CA VAL A 17 0.70 -5.65 11.65
C VAL A 17 0.57 -7.17 11.55
N GLY A 18 0.99 -7.78 10.45
CA GLY A 18 0.97 -9.23 10.39
C GLY A 18 0.95 -9.85 9.01
N GLU A 19 0.88 -11.18 9.02
CA GLU A 19 0.70 -11.98 7.81
C GLU A 19 -0.75 -11.94 7.33
N ARG A 20 -0.93 -12.10 6.03
CA ARG A 20 -2.25 -12.34 5.45
C ARG A 20 -2.70 -13.79 5.72
N PRO A 21 -4.01 -14.09 5.68
CA PRO A 21 -4.49 -15.45 5.83
C PRO A 21 -3.97 -16.36 4.70
N TYR A 22 -3.50 -17.54 5.06
CA TYR A 22 -3.06 -18.59 4.13
C TYR A 22 -3.44 -19.98 4.66
N ALA A 23 -3.35 -21.00 3.81
CA ALA A 23 -3.60 -22.39 4.20
C ALA A 23 -2.69 -23.35 3.43
N GLU A 24 -2.22 -24.39 4.12
CA GLU A 24 -1.37 -25.44 3.54
C GLU A 24 -0.15 -24.85 2.81
N PHE A 25 0.12 -25.30 1.58
CA PHE A 25 1.31 -24.94 0.79
C PHE A 25 1.30 -23.47 0.32
N GLU A 26 0.16 -22.80 0.33
CA GLU A 26 0.07 -21.36 0.00
C GLU A 26 0.74 -20.49 1.08
N GLY A 27 1.06 -21.07 2.25
CA GLY A 27 1.82 -20.42 3.30
C GLY A 27 3.32 -20.67 3.26
N ASP A 28 3.83 -21.46 2.30
CA ASP A 28 5.26 -21.73 2.20
C ASP A 28 5.99 -20.44 1.80
N ASP A 29 6.86 -19.94 2.69
CA ASP A 29 7.61 -18.70 2.47
C ASP A 29 9.07 -18.91 2.88
N PRO A 30 10.05 -18.67 1.98
CA PRO A 30 11.47 -18.69 2.35
C PRO A 30 11.90 -17.45 3.13
N ASP A 31 11.11 -16.38 3.12
CA ASP A 31 11.32 -15.16 3.89
C ASP A 31 10.34 -15.10 5.06
N LEU A 32 10.84 -14.73 6.23
CA LEU A 32 10.05 -14.60 7.45
C LEU A 32 10.03 -13.15 7.96
N GLU A 33 10.53 -12.19 7.19
CA GLU A 33 10.47 -10.78 7.52
C GLU A 33 9.03 -10.25 7.59
N LEU A 34 8.83 -9.18 8.36
CA LEU A 34 7.63 -8.37 8.24
C LEU A 34 7.57 -7.73 6.84
N SER A 35 6.36 -7.56 6.31
CA SER A 35 6.16 -6.88 5.03
C SER A 35 6.80 -5.48 5.06
N GLY A 36 7.32 -4.99 3.92
CA GLY A 36 7.87 -3.62 3.83
C GLY A 36 6.90 -2.56 4.37
N ARG A 37 5.62 -2.70 4.01
CA ARG A 37 4.53 -1.84 4.49
C ARG A 37 4.39 -1.82 6.01
N ASP A 38 4.44 -2.99 6.67
CA ASP A 38 4.31 -3.07 8.12
C ASP A 38 5.51 -2.46 8.83
N ARG A 39 6.71 -2.65 8.25
CA ARG A 39 7.96 -2.05 8.75
C ARG A 39 7.89 -0.52 8.67
N ASP A 40 7.47 0.00 7.52
CA ASP A 40 7.29 1.44 7.31
C ASP A 40 6.22 1.99 8.25
N LEU A 41 5.10 1.29 8.42
CA LEU A 41 4.03 1.71 9.33
C LEU A 41 4.50 1.78 10.79
N ILE A 42 5.29 0.80 11.25
CA ILE A 42 5.90 0.80 12.59
C ILE A 42 6.86 2.00 12.72
N ALA A 43 7.75 2.20 11.74
CA ALA A 43 8.72 3.28 11.75
C ALA A 43 8.04 4.67 11.71
N THR A 44 7.03 4.86 10.87
CA THR A 44 6.25 6.09 10.79
C THR A 44 5.49 6.33 12.08
N LEU A 45 4.80 5.33 12.65
CA LEU A 45 4.04 5.56 13.88
C LEU A 45 4.95 5.86 15.07
N ARG A 46 6.14 5.26 15.14
CA ARG A 46 7.15 5.54 16.18
C ARG A 46 7.52 7.03 16.28
N THR A 47 7.53 7.77 15.17
CA THR A 47 7.87 9.20 15.18
C THR A 47 6.73 10.09 15.65
N MET A 48 5.50 9.57 15.67
CA MET A 48 4.28 10.32 15.97
C MET A 48 3.70 10.03 17.36
N VAL A 49 4.35 9.17 18.16
CA VAL A 49 3.82 8.75 19.47
C VAL A 49 4.87 8.65 20.56
N ASP A 50 4.46 8.92 21.81
CA ASP A 50 5.33 8.73 22.98
C ASP A 50 5.55 7.25 23.28
N LYS A 51 4.46 6.46 23.20
CA LYS A 51 4.47 5.00 23.41
C LYS A 51 3.91 4.24 22.23
N LEU A 52 4.70 3.31 21.68
CA LEU A 52 4.28 2.46 20.56
C LEU A 52 4.01 1.03 21.01
N ILE A 53 2.79 0.54 20.77
CA ILE A 53 2.39 -0.84 21.00
C ILE A 53 2.18 -1.52 19.64
N VAL A 54 2.91 -2.59 19.39
CA VAL A 54 2.74 -3.42 18.18
C VAL A 54 1.92 -4.64 18.53
N VAL A 55 0.84 -4.88 17.78
CA VAL A 55 0.03 -6.11 17.84
C VAL A 55 0.25 -6.86 16.54
N GLN A 56 0.95 -8.00 16.62
CA GLN A 56 1.30 -8.82 15.47
C GLN A 56 0.34 -10.01 15.33
N TYR A 57 -0.32 -10.10 14.17
CA TYR A 57 -1.06 -11.29 13.74
C TYR A 57 -0.19 -12.13 12.82
N SER A 58 0.07 -13.39 13.18
CA SER A 58 0.85 -14.27 12.31
C SER A 58 0.53 -15.73 12.59
N GLY A 59 0.66 -16.57 11.57
CA GLY A 59 0.53 -18.03 11.72
C GLY A 59 1.80 -18.68 12.23
N ARG A 60 2.92 -17.95 12.22
CA ARG A 60 4.26 -18.37 12.62
C ARG A 60 5.05 -17.23 13.27
N PRO A 61 6.19 -17.52 13.95
CA PRO A 61 7.15 -16.49 14.30
C PRO A 61 7.69 -15.79 13.03
N LEU A 62 7.74 -14.45 13.06
CA LEU A 62 8.37 -13.62 12.02
C LEU A 62 9.69 -13.05 12.54
N ILE A 63 10.57 -12.62 11.65
CA ILE A 63 11.80 -11.91 12.00
C ILE A 63 11.44 -10.50 12.43
N ILE A 64 11.55 -10.24 13.74
CA ILE A 64 11.18 -8.96 14.36
C ILE A 64 12.33 -8.30 15.12
N ASP A 65 13.51 -8.93 15.19
CA ASP A 65 14.63 -8.51 16.04
C ASP A 65 15.04 -7.04 15.77
N GLY A 66 15.05 -6.64 14.50
CA GLY A 66 15.35 -5.24 14.12
C GLY A 66 14.27 -4.22 14.46
N TYR A 67 13.01 -4.63 14.62
CA TYR A 67 11.90 -3.70 14.84
C TYR A 67 11.48 -3.65 16.31
N LEU A 68 11.92 -4.60 17.14
CA LEU A 68 11.59 -4.66 18.57
C LEU A 68 11.92 -3.36 19.30
N ASN A 69 13.07 -2.75 19.00
CA ASN A 69 13.51 -1.50 19.65
C ASN A 69 12.66 -0.27 19.27
N LEU A 70 11.83 -0.36 18.23
CA LEU A 70 10.89 0.69 17.88
C LEU A 70 9.64 0.64 18.75
N ALA A 71 9.29 -0.55 19.24
CA ALA A 71 8.09 -0.77 20.04
C ALA A 71 8.40 -0.65 21.55
N ASP A 72 7.54 0.02 22.29
CA ASP A 72 7.53 -0.04 23.76
C ASP A 72 6.88 -1.33 24.28
N ALA A 73 6.01 -1.96 23.48
CA ALA A 73 5.43 -3.27 23.76
C ALA A 73 5.13 -4.02 22.45
N TRP A 74 5.35 -5.33 22.45
CA TRP A 74 5.07 -6.20 21.31
C TRP A 74 4.18 -7.37 21.75
N VAL A 75 3.04 -7.53 21.10
CA VAL A 75 2.06 -8.59 21.40
C VAL A 75 1.92 -9.51 20.20
N ALA A 76 2.37 -10.76 20.35
CA ALA A 76 2.06 -11.82 19.40
C ALA A 76 0.61 -12.30 19.63
N ALA A 77 -0.32 -11.79 18.82
CA ALA A 77 -1.74 -12.11 18.86
C ALA A 77 -2.09 -13.42 18.14
N TRP A 78 -1.16 -13.95 17.33
CA TRP A 78 -1.36 -15.14 16.49
C TRP A 78 -2.59 -14.97 15.58
N LEU A 79 -3.40 -16.01 15.46
CA LEU A 79 -4.68 -16.00 14.75
C LEU A 79 -5.82 -16.27 15.76
N PRO A 80 -6.33 -15.24 16.46
CA PRO A 80 -7.22 -15.41 17.62
C PRO A 80 -8.65 -15.83 17.27
N GLY A 81 -9.00 -15.88 15.98
CA GLY A 81 -10.34 -16.23 15.52
C GLY A 81 -11.36 -15.11 15.71
N THR A 82 -12.64 -15.47 15.82
CA THR A 82 -13.76 -14.52 15.80
C THR A 82 -13.84 -13.62 17.03
N GLU A 83 -13.31 -14.07 18.17
CA GLU A 83 -13.38 -13.35 19.45
C GLU A 83 -12.16 -12.45 19.67
N GLY A 84 -11.76 -11.69 18.64
CA GLY A 84 -10.59 -10.82 18.67
C GLY A 84 -10.64 -9.72 19.74
N ALA A 85 -11.82 -9.42 20.30
CA ALA A 85 -11.97 -8.52 21.45
C ALA A 85 -11.18 -8.99 22.69
N GLY A 86 -10.83 -10.28 22.79
CA GLY A 86 -9.95 -10.76 23.86
C GLY A 86 -8.58 -10.06 23.90
N ILE A 87 -8.11 -9.49 22.77
CA ILE A 87 -6.88 -8.70 22.73
C ILE A 87 -7.05 -7.39 23.50
N THR A 88 -8.20 -6.73 23.39
CA THR A 88 -8.45 -5.50 24.14
C THR A 88 -8.58 -5.77 25.64
N ASP A 89 -9.15 -6.90 26.04
CA ASP A 89 -9.27 -7.29 27.46
C ASP A 89 -7.90 -7.35 28.14
N VAL A 90 -6.88 -7.87 27.44
CA VAL A 90 -5.50 -7.92 27.98
C VAL A 90 -4.76 -6.60 27.83
N LEU A 91 -4.83 -5.93 26.68
CA LEU A 91 -4.13 -4.66 26.45
C LEU A 91 -4.57 -3.53 27.39
N LEU A 92 -5.86 -3.53 27.77
CA LEU A 92 -6.44 -2.56 28.70
C LEU A 92 -6.32 -2.99 30.17
N GLY A 93 -5.71 -4.15 30.44
CA GLY A 93 -5.47 -4.66 31.79
C GLY A 93 -6.72 -5.22 32.49
N GLU A 94 -7.81 -5.49 31.78
CA GLU A 94 -8.97 -6.20 32.35
C GLU A 94 -8.64 -7.66 32.67
N ARG A 95 -7.70 -8.23 31.91
CA ARG A 95 -7.09 -9.54 32.09
C ARG A 95 -5.57 -9.42 32.03
N ASP A 96 -4.89 -10.35 32.71
CA ASP A 96 -3.43 -10.47 32.61
C ASP A 96 -3.04 -11.32 31.39
N PHE A 97 -1.83 -11.12 30.88
CA PHE A 97 -1.22 -12.01 29.90
C PHE A 97 -0.83 -13.33 30.57
N VAL A 98 -1.28 -14.43 29.98
CA VAL A 98 -0.98 -15.80 30.44
C VAL A 98 -0.40 -16.69 29.33
N GLY A 99 -0.32 -16.15 28.12
CA GLY A 99 0.20 -16.86 26.95
C GLY A 99 1.71 -17.08 27.08
N GLN A 100 2.16 -18.27 26.69
CA GLN A 100 3.57 -18.60 26.55
C GLN A 100 3.82 -19.11 25.14
N LEU A 101 4.99 -18.79 24.58
CA LEU A 101 5.35 -19.13 23.23
C LEU A 101 5.31 -20.66 23.03
N PRO A 102 4.48 -21.18 22.10
CA PRO A 102 4.48 -22.59 21.75
C PRO A 102 5.59 -22.95 20.74
N TYR A 103 6.34 -21.94 20.26
CA TYR A 103 7.46 -22.07 19.34
C TYR A 103 8.62 -21.19 19.80
N THR A 104 9.86 -21.64 19.57
CA THR A 104 11.03 -20.77 19.72
C THR A 104 11.01 -19.70 18.63
N TRP A 105 11.18 -18.44 19.02
CA TRP A 105 11.18 -17.28 18.12
C TRP A 105 12.59 -17.02 17.59
N PRO A 106 12.82 -17.08 16.26
CA PRO A 106 14.13 -16.84 15.68
C PRO A 106 14.48 -15.35 15.62
N ARG A 107 15.79 -15.05 15.72
CA ARG A 107 16.39 -13.76 15.38
C ARG A 107 16.54 -13.58 13.88
N THR A 108 16.90 -14.65 13.18
CA THR A 108 17.08 -14.67 11.72
C THR A 108 16.58 -15.99 11.15
N VAL A 109 16.22 -16.00 9.85
CA VAL A 109 15.80 -17.23 9.15
C VAL A 109 16.90 -18.30 9.14
N ASP A 110 18.17 -17.88 9.16
CA ASP A 110 19.34 -18.76 9.16
C ASP A 110 19.47 -19.63 10.42
N GLN A 111 18.76 -19.30 11.50
CA GLN A 111 18.71 -20.14 12.70
C GLN A 111 17.82 -21.39 12.52
N LEU A 112 17.07 -21.48 11.43
CA LEU A 112 16.15 -22.57 11.17
C LEU A 112 16.80 -23.69 10.31
N PRO A 113 16.48 -24.98 10.58
CA PRO A 113 15.74 -25.45 11.75
C PRO A 113 16.61 -25.43 13.01
N PHE A 114 15.99 -25.17 14.18
CA PHE A 114 16.70 -25.20 15.45
C PHE A 114 17.16 -26.62 15.82
N ASP A 115 18.40 -26.72 16.33
CA ASP A 115 18.86 -27.88 17.10
C ASP A 115 18.46 -27.71 18.57
N PHE A 116 17.31 -28.26 18.95
CA PHE A 116 16.78 -28.15 20.30
C PHE A 116 17.62 -28.85 21.37
N ASP A 117 18.47 -29.83 21.00
CA ASP A 117 19.36 -30.50 21.95
C ASP A 117 20.56 -29.61 22.34
N ASN A 118 20.90 -28.63 21.49
CA ASN A 118 22.06 -27.75 21.67
C ASN A 118 21.71 -26.26 21.53
N LEU A 119 20.46 -25.87 21.83
CA LEU A 119 20.00 -24.50 21.66
C LEU A 119 20.73 -23.55 22.63
N PRO A 120 21.44 -22.52 22.13
CA PRO A 120 22.11 -21.56 23.00
C PRO A 120 21.11 -20.80 23.87
N THR A 121 21.52 -20.46 25.09
CA THR A 121 20.70 -19.70 26.06
C THR A 121 21.31 -18.34 26.42
N GLU A 122 22.47 -18.03 25.85
CA GLU A 122 23.23 -16.79 26.07
C GLU A 122 23.87 -16.36 24.75
N GLY A 123 24.15 -15.06 24.61
CA GLY A 123 24.74 -14.48 23.41
C GLY A 123 23.78 -14.40 22.22
N CYS A 124 24.24 -13.77 21.13
CA CYS A 124 23.38 -13.46 19.99
C CYS A 124 23.11 -14.64 19.05
N ASP A 125 23.73 -15.80 19.31
CA ASP A 125 23.39 -17.06 18.66
C ASP A 125 22.15 -17.73 19.30
N ALA A 126 21.74 -17.29 20.49
CA ALA A 126 20.50 -17.73 21.13
C ALA A 126 19.28 -17.24 20.33
N PRO A 127 18.13 -17.94 20.42
CA PRO A 127 16.90 -17.45 19.81
C PRO A 127 16.50 -16.10 20.40
N LEU A 128 15.63 -15.38 19.71
CA LEU A 128 15.11 -14.10 20.19
C LEU A 128 14.31 -14.32 21.48
N PHE A 129 13.40 -15.28 21.45
CA PHE A 129 12.64 -15.74 22.61
C PHE A 129 12.51 -17.27 22.60
N PRO A 130 12.76 -17.97 23.71
CA PRO A 130 12.68 -19.43 23.75
C PRO A 130 11.23 -19.93 23.80
N TYR A 131 11.04 -21.21 23.52
CA TYR A 131 9.80 -21.92 23.88
C TYR A 131 9.43 -21.67 25.34
N GLY A 132 8.16 -21.39 25.62
CA GLY A 132 7.65 -21.10 26.95
C GLY A 132 7.84 -19.66 27.43
N TYR A 133 8.50 -18.79 26.65
CA TYR A 133 8.61 -17.37 26.96
C TYR A 133 7.25 -16.68 26.96
N GLY A 134 7.04 -15.75 27.89
CA GLY A 134 5.84 -14.92 27.94
C GLY A 134 5.94 -13.94 29.10
N LEU A 135 5.53 -12.69 28.85
CA LEU A 135 5.44 -11.65 29.87
C LEU A 135 4.03 -11.63 30.48
N SER A 136 3.94 -11.16 31.72
CA SER A 136 2.67 -10.84 32.40
C SER A 136 2.81 -9.51 33.14
N TYR A 137 1.68 -8.87 33.45
CA TYR A 137 1.66 -7.67 34.29
C TYR A 137 2.01 -7.99 35.75
N ALA A 138 1.64 -9.18 36.25
CA ALA A 138 1.86 -9.56 37.63
C ALA A 138 3.32 -9.97 37.94
N ASP A 139 3.97 -10.68 37.03
CA ASP A 139 5.36 -11.17 37.18
C ASP A 139 6.03 -11.40 35.81
N ALA A 140 7.08 -10.62 35.53
CA ALA A 140 7.89 -10.72 34.31
C ALA A 140 9.28 -11.36 34.57
N SER A 141 9.61 -11.71 35.82
CA SER A 141 10.99 -11.97 36.26
C SER A 141 11.72 -13.07 35.48
N ALA A 142 11.00 -14.10 35.02
CA ALA A 142 11.57 -15.20 34.23
C ALA A 142 11.83 -14.83 32.75
N ALA A 143 11.17 -13.79 32.25
CA ALA A 143 11.24 -13.32 30.87
C ALA A 143 12.20 -12.13 30.69
N GLU A 144 12.45 -11.35 31.75
CA GLU A 144 13.39 -10.21 31.76
C GLU A 144 14.77 -10.51 31.16
N PRO A 145 15.45 -11.65 31.46
CA PRO A 145 16.77 -11.91 30.90
C PRO A 145 16.77 -12.04 29.36
N TRP A 146 15.70 -12.58 28.80
CA TRP A 146 15.55 -12.72 27.35
C TRP A 146 15.21 -11.41 26.67
N LEU A 147 14.44 -10.53 27.35
CA LEU A 147 14.20 -9.18 26.85
C LEU A 147 15.49 -8.34 26.83
N ALA A 148 16.31 -8.45 27.88
CA ALA A 148 17.62 -7.80 27.93
C ALA A 148 18.57 -8.32 26.83
N LEU A 149 18.58 -9.64 26.59
CA LEU A 149 19.37 -10.23 25.51
C LEU A 149 18.84 -9.83 24.12
N ALA A 150 17.52 -9.64 23.95
CA ALA A 150 16.95 -9.10 22.73
C ALA A 150 17.50 -7.70 22.45
N GLU A 151 17.50 -6.80 23.46
CA GLU A 151 18.05 -5.45 23.34
C GLU A 151 19.58 -5.44 23.07
N GLU A 152 20.35 -6.29 23.77
CA GLU A 152 21.80 -6.40 23.60
C GLU A 152 22.20 -6.82 22.17
N CYS A 153 21.46 -7.78 21.62
CA CYS A 153 21.74 -8.39 20.32
C CYS A 153 21.00 -7.75 19.17
N ALA A 154 20.16 -6.75 19.44
CA ALA A 154 19.36 -6.09 18.42
C ALA A 154 20.28 -5.56 17.30
N PRO A 155 19.95 -5.83 16.03
CA PRO A 155 20.73 -5.31 14.93
C PRO A 155 20.65 -3.78 14.93
N VAL A 156 21.71 -3.11 14.47
CA VAL A 156 21.69 -1.67 14.26
C VAL A 156 20.73 -1.37 13.11
N VAL A 157 19.48 -1.06 13.45
CA VAL A 157 18.51 -0.56 12.48
C VAL A 157 18.76 0.93 12.32
N GLU A 158 19.37 1.30 11.19
CA GLU A 158 19.31 2.67 10.71
C GLU A 158 17.85 2.96 10.38
N LEU A 159 17.16 3.61 11.30
CA LEU A 159 15.87 4.22 11.00
C LEU A 159 16.05 5.10 9.76
N PRO A 160 15.16 5.01 8.75
CA PRO A 160 15.19 5.95 7.64
C PRO A 160 15.14 7.36 8.21
N GLN A 161 16.26 8.07 8.12
CA GLN A 161 16.29 9.50 8.38
C GLN A 161 15.37 10.13 7.32
N PRO A 162 14.59 11.19 7.63
CA PRO A 162 13.96 11.97 6.58
C PRO A 162 15.09 12.50 5.68
N GLU A 163 15.26 11.90 4.50
CA GLU A 163 16.34 12.25 3.61
C GLU A 163 16.12 13.67 3.11
N THR A 164 16.97 14.57 3.60
CA THR A 164 17.14 15.91 3.05
C THR A 164 17.65 15.78 1.62
N GLU A 165 16.73 16.03 0.67
CA GLU A 165 16.91 16.43 -0.72
C GLU A 165 18.36 16.48 -1.24
N THR A 166 18.69 15.52 -2.11
CA THR A 166 19.47 15.80 -3.32
C THR A 166 18.96 14.95 -4.48
N ALA A 167 18.25 15.58 -5.41
CA ALA A 167 18.04 15.04 -6.77
C ALA A 167 19.38 15.03 -7.56
N PRO A 168 19.55 14.31 -8.69
CA PRO A 168 18.56 13.55 -9.48
C PRO A 168 19.00 12.12 -9.93
N VAL A 169 18.02 11.29 -10.31
CA VAL A 169 17.80 10.57 -11.60
C VAL A 169 16.66 9.57 -11.33
N VAL A 170 15.54 9.78 -12.03
CA VAL A 170 14.28 9.05 -11.83
C VAL A 170 14.42 7.58 -12.20
N ALA A 171 14.16 6.69 -11.25
CA ALA A 171 13.88 5.28 -11.50
C ALA A 171 12.39 5.04 -11.23
N LEU A 172 11.71 4.35 -12.14
CA LEU A 172 10.34 3.87 -11.92
C LEU A 172 10.31 2.96 -10.68
N PRO A 173 9.21 2.94 -9.91
CA PRO A 173 9.03 1.97 -8.83
C PRO A 173 9.17 0.51 -9.35
N SER A 174 10.01 -0.31 -8.70
CA SER A 174 10.27 -1.72 -9.07
C SER A 174 9.08 -2.63 -8.67
N PRO A 175 8.72 -3.67 -9.46
CA PRO A 175 7.50 -4.46 -9.28
C PRO A 175 7.60 -5.61 -8.26
N ASP A 176 8.38 -5.48 -7.19
CA ASP A 176 8.55 -6.54 -6.18
C ASP A 176 7.54 -6.46 -5.02
N GLY A 177 6.27 -6.15 -5.33
CA GLY A 177 5.18 -6.04 -4.35
C GLY A 177 4.01 -6.95 -4.69
N GLU A 178 3.68 -7.89 -3.80
CA GLU A 178 2.55 -8.81 -3.99
C GLU A 178 1.16 -8.14 -3.84
N ALA A 179 0.25 -8.48 -4.76
CA ALA A 179 -1.13 -8.00 -4.84
C ALA A 179 -1.94 -8.23 -3.55
N LEU A 180 -2.69 -7.21 -3.09
CA LEU A 180 -3.52 -7.18 -1.87
C LEU A 180 -4.79 -8.05 -1.98
N VAL A 181 -5.22 -8.73 -0.89
CA VAL A 181 -6.51 -9.44 -0.77
C VAL A 181 -7.29 -8.88 0.43
N ASP A 182 -8.60 -8.64 0.26
CA ASP A 182 -9.55 -8.06 1.23
C ASP A 182 -9.96 -9.07 2.34
N PRO A 183 -10.00 -8.66 3.63
CA PRO A 183 -10.28 -9.52 4.79
C PRO A 183 -11.74 -9.95 5.06
N ASP A 184 -12.79 -9.40 4.42
CA ASP A 184 -14.17 -9.58 4.92
C ASP A 184 -15.14 -10.43 4.09
N GLY A 185 -14.73 -11.02 2.95
CA GLY A 185 -15.47 -12.11 2.30
C GLY A 185 -16.94 -11.84 1.93
N LEU A 186 -17.35 -10.59 1.78
CA LEU A 186 -18.69 -10.22 1.33
C LEU A 186 -18.66 -9.88 -0.15
N LEU A 187 -19.20 -10.83 -0.95
CA LEU A 187 -19.29 -10.90 -2.42
C LEU A 187 -18.14 -11.68 -3.08
N PRO A 188 -18.41 -12.43 -4.18
CA PRO A 188 -17.41 -13.27 -4.82
C PRO A 188 -16.28 -12.39 -5.39
N TYR A 189 -15.20 -12.29 -4.61
CA TYR A 189 -13.95 -11.61 -4.95
C TYR A 189 -13.28 -12.31 -6.13
N VAL A 190 -12.96 -11.54 -7.18
CA VAL A 190 -12.05 -11.96 -8.23
C VAL A 190 -10.71 -11.25 -7.97
N PRO A 191 -9.60 -11.98 -7.80
CA PRO A 191 -8.28 -11.35 -7.64
C PRO A 191 -7.97 -10.38 -8.79
N GLY A 192 -7.68 -9.10 -8.45
CA GLY A 192 -7.36 -8.02 -9.42
C GLY A 192 -8.34 -6.84 -9.48
N GLU A 193 -9.22 -6.63 -8.49
CA GLU A 193 -10.35 -5.67 -8.59
C GLU A 193 -10.41 -4.57 -7.51
N VAL A 194 -9.44 -4.46 -6.59
CA VAL A 194 -9.46 -3.45 -5.51
C VAL A 194 -8.14 -2.67 -5.45
N ALA A 195 -8.20 -1.35 -5.63
CA ALA A 195 -7.07 -0.44 -5.44
C ALA A 195 -7.19 0.29 -4.09
N TYR A 196 -6.06 0.46 -3.39
CA TYR A 196 -6.03 1.16 -2.10
C TYR A 196 -5.74 2.65 -2.28
N ILE A 197 -6.48 3.50 -1.57
CA ILE A 197 -6.26 4.95 -1.56
C ILE A 197 -5.70 5.33 -0.17
N PRO A 198 -4.38 5.57 -0.04
CA PRO A 198 -3.81 6.13 1.18
C PRO A 198 -4.37 7.53 1.42
N TYR A 199 -4.66 7.83 2.68
CA TYR A 199 -5.26 9.08 3.13
C TYR A 199 -4.81 9.39 4.56
N PRO A 200 -4.47 10.65 4.90
CA PRO A 200 -4.32 11.79 3.98
C PRO A 200 -2.92 11.83 3.32
N VAL A 201 -2.89 12.04 2.01
CA VAL A 201 -1.67 12.23 1.21
C VAL A 201 -1.93 13.34 0.18
N PRO A 202 -1.34 14.54 0.36
CA PRO A 202 -1.47 15.62 -0.62
C PRO A 202 -0.53 15.40 -1.81
N ILE A 203 -1.00 15.71 -3.02
CA ILE A 203 -0.21 15.68 -4.26
C ILE A 203 -0.28 17.04 -4.94
N THR A 204 0.85 17.51 -5.46
CA THR A 204 0.96 18.73 -6.25
C THR A 204 1.01 18.38 -7.73
N LEU A 205 0.11 18.95 -8.54
CA LEU A 205 0.04 18.69 -9.98
C LEU A 205 1.05 19.56 -10.76
N ASP A 206 2.33 19.20 -10.73
CA ASP A 206 3.43 19.95 -11.35
C ASP A 206 4.41 19.10 -12.19
N GLY A 207 4.16 17.80 -12.30
CA GLY A 207 5.01 16.82 -12.98
C GLY A 207 6.23 16.39 -12.19
N ASN A 208 6.43 16.88 -10.96
CA ASN A 208 7.46 16.42 -10.05
C ASN A 208 6.92 15.28 -9.19
N LEU A 209 7.20 14.05 -9.63
CA LEU A 209 6.65 12.83 -9.04
C LEU A 209 7.23 12.45 -7.67
N SER A 210 7.98 13.32 -6.99
CA SER A 210 8.62 12.98 -5.72
C SER A 210 7.62 12.83 -4.57
N ASP A 211 6.46 13.46 -4.66
CA ASP A 211 5.35 13.32 -3.73
C ASP A 211 4.56 12.01 -3.91
N TRP A 212 4.78 11.28 -5.00
CA TRP A 212 4.30 9.91 -5.21
C TRP A 212 5.19 8.84 -4.57
N ASN A 213 6.34 9.21 -4.00
CA ASN A 213 7.26 8.25 -3.39
C ASN A 213 6.62 7.53 -2.19
N GLY A 214 6.72 6.20 -2.18
CA GLY A 214 6.15 5.35 -1.13
C GLY A 214 4.64 5.10 -1.27
N ILE A 215 3.98 5.68 -2.27
CA ILE A 215 2.56 5.41 -2.56
C ILE A 215 2.46 4.09 -3.33
N PRO A 216 1.61 3.13 -2.89
CA PRO A 216 1.40 1.89 -3.62
C PRO A 216 0.88 2.13 -5.04
N PHE A 217 1.35 1.32 -5.97
CA PHE A 217 0.88 1.32 -7.35
C PHE A 217 0.44 -0.08 -7.77
N ASP A 218 -0.42 -0.11 -8.78
CA ASP A 218 -0.88 -1.31 -9.45
C ASP A 218 -0.36 -1.34 -10.89
N ILE A 219 -0.09 -2.53 -11.43
CA ILE A 219 0.27 -2.72 -12.84
C ILE A 219 -0.78 -3.60 -13.50
N VAL A 220 -1.42 -3.07 -14.55
CA VAL A 220 -2.32 -3.82 -15.42
C VAL A 220 -1.50 -4.36 -16.58
N THR A 221 -1.28 -5.67 -16.62
CA THR A 221 -0.48 -6.36 -17.65
C THR A 221 -1.32 -7.18 -18.64
N LYS A 222 -2.65 -7.08 -18.56
CA LYS A 222 -3.60 -7.87 -19.36
C LYS A 222 -4.56 -6.95 -20.12
N GLY A 223 -4.82 -7.27 -21.38
CA GLY A 223 -5.70 -6.51 -22.28
C GLY A 223 -5.97 -7.30 -23.56
N ASN A 224 -6.88 -6.82 -24.42
CA ASN A 224 -7.29 -7.53 -25.62
C ASN A 224 -6.82 -6.83 -26.91
N PRO A 225 -5.96 -7.47 -27.71
CA PRO A 225 -4.74 -8.18 -27.32
C PRO A 225 -3.56 -7.20 -27.09
N PRO A 226 -2.59 -7.53 -26.22
CA PRO A 226 -1.40 -6.70 -26.02
C PRO A 226 -0.53 -6.63 -27.29
N SER A 227 0.25 -5.56 -27.42
CA SER A 227 1.24 -5.44 -28.50
C SER A 227 2.21 -6.62 -28.51
N ASN A 228 2.63 -7.04 -29.70
CA ASN A 228 3.65 -8.09 -29.86
C ASN A 228 5.07 -7.54 -29.60
N ASP A 229 5.23 -6.21 -29.51
CA ASP A 229 6.49 -5.57 -29.12
C ASP A 229 6.50 -5.36 -27.60
N PRO A 230 7.42 -6.00 -26.84
CA PRO A 230 7.55 -5.82 -25.41
C PRO A 230 7.78 -4.36 -24.96
N LEU A 231 8.31 -3.51 -25.83
CA LEU A 231 8.54 -2.08 -25.57
C LEU A 231 7.29 -1.21 -25.78
N GLU A 232 6.32 -1.74 -26.52
CA GLU A 232 4.99 -1.13 -26.74
C GLU A 232 3.92 -1.96 -26.01
N ASN A 233 4.34 -2.80 -25.05
CA ASN A 233 3.45 -3.72 -24.37
C ASN A 233 2.57 -2.88 -23.45
N GLY A 234 1.34 -2.63 -23.91
CA GLY A 234 0.29 -1.80 -23.31
C GLY A 234 -0.12 -2.25 -21.92
N SER A 235 0.82 -2.16 -21.00
CA SER A 235 0.61 -2.21 -19.57
C SER A 235 0.46 -0.78 -19.06
N ILE A 236 -0.49 -0.57 -18.18
CA ILE A 236 -0.61 0.68 -17.45
C ILE A 236 -0.16 0.44 -16.01
N GLN A 237 0.60 1.38 -15.48
CA GLN A 237 0.82 1.48 -14.04
C GLN A 237 -0.01 2.63 -13.51
N PHE A 238 -0.66 2.45 -12.37
CA PHE A 238 -1.40 3.53 -11.73
C PHE A 238 -1.23 3.51 -10.22
N ALA A 239 -1.35 4.68 -9.58
CA ALA A 239 -1.37 4.83 -8.13
C ALA A 239 -2.47 5.80 -7.73
N LEU A 240 -3.04 5.60 -6.54
CA LEU A 240 -4.08 6.47 -5.99
C LEU A 240 -3.59 7.06 -4.67
N ALA A 241 -4.10 8.24 -4.33
CA ALA A 241 -3.91 8.92 -3.06
C ALA A 241 -5.08 9.87 -2.78
N SER A 242 -5.21 10.42 -1.58
CA SER A 242 -6.24 11.42 -1.30
C SER A 242 -5.86 12.33 -0.14
N ASP A 243 -6.14 13.63 -0.24
CA ASP A 243 -6.09 14.60 0.86
C ASP A 243 -7.44 14.77 1.58
N GLY A 244 -8.49 14.08 1.11
CA GLY A 244 -9.86 14.11 1.64
C GLY A 244 -10.78 15.11 0.96
N GLU A 245 -10.24 16.02 0.15
CA GLU A 245 -11.00 16.88 -0.75
C GLU A 245 -10.93 16.33 -2.19
N ASN A 246 -9.80 15.76 -2.55
CA ASN A 246 -9.50 15.19 -3.86
C ASN A 246 -9.04 13.74 -3.73
N ILE A 247 -9.36 12.94 -4.73
CA ILE A 247 -8.62 11.72 -5.05
C ILE A 247 -7.56 12.11 -6.07
N TYR A 248 -6.32 11.76 -5.80
CA TYR A 248 -5.23 11.89 -6.74
C TYR A 248 -5.01 10.56 -7.48
N LEU A 249 -4.75 10.65 -8.77
CA LEU A 249 -4.49 9.51 -9.64
C LEU A 249 -3.24 9.78 -10.46
N TYR A 250 -2.25 8.91 -10.29
CA TYR A 250 -1.09 8.80 -11.16
C TYR A 250 -1.32 7.65 -12.14
N MET A 251 -1.06 7.86 -13.42
CA MET A 251 -1.07 6.80 -14.43
C MET A 251 0.07 6.99 -15.40
N VAL A 252 0.77 5.90 -15.75
CA VAL A 252 1.79 5.88 -16.81
C VAL A 252 1.62 4.65 -17.70
N MET A 253 2.04 4.79 -18.95
CA MET A 253 2.06 3.74 -19.95
C MET A 253 3.37 3.82 -20.74
N PRO A 254 4.14 2.71 -20.80
CA PRO A 254 5.19 2.55 -21.78
C PRO A 254 4.60 2.57 -23.18
N ASP A 255 5.09 3.48 -24.01
CA ASP A 255 4.65 3.72 -25.37
C ASP A 255 5.75 4.48 -26.12
N ALA A 256 6.51 3.75 -26.94
CA ALA A 256 7.62 4.35 -27.68
C ALA A 256 7.13 5.19 -28.88
N THR A 257 5.85 5.09 -29.25
CA THR A 257 5.26 5.75 -30.41
C THR A 257 3.97 6.50 -30.03
N ILE A 258 4.12 7.59 -29.28
CA ILE A 258 2.98 8.46 -28.90
C ILE A 258 2.28 9.02 -30.15
N VAL A 259 1.05 8.58 -30.39
CA VAL A 259 0.10 9.03 -31.41
C VAL A 259 -0.89 10.03 -30.80
N THR A 260 -0.70 11.32 -31.11
CA THR A 260 -1.63 12.38 -30.72
C THR A 260 -1.55 13.62 -31.63
N GLY A 261 -2.63 14.41 -31.71
CA GLY A 261 -2.59 15.79 -32.16
C GLY A 261 -2.65 16.03 -33.67
N GLU A 262 -2.87 15.00 -34.49
CA GLU A 262 -2.92 15.11 -35.97
C GLU A 262 -4.33 14.95 -36.59
N HIS A 263 -5.42 15.25 -35.86
CA HIS A 263 -6.79 15.23 -36.41
C HIS A 263 -7.66 16.44 -35.99
N GLY A 264 -8.76 16.66 -36.72
CA GLY A 264 -9.64 17.82 -36.60
C GLY A 264 -10.40 17.94 -35.26
N GLN A 265 -11.52 17.22 -35.10
CA GLN A 265 -12.41 17.30 -33.90
C GLN A 265 -12.58 15.96 -33.19
N ASP A 266 -12.07 14.86 -33.76
CA ASP A 266 -12.30 13.49 -33.31
C ASP A 266 -11.00 12.92 -32.73
N PHE A 267 -11.03 12.48 -31.47
CA PHE A 267 -9.88 12.03 -30.68
C PHE A 267 -9.92 10.53 -30.32
N TRP A 268 -10.83 9.75 -30.93
CA TRP A 268 -11.11 8.36 -30.53
C TRP A 268 -10.06 7.35 -31.01
N ASN A 269 -9.11 7.78 -31.85
CA ASN A 269 -8.03 6.98 -32.42
C ASN A 269 -6.64 7.45 -31.97
N GLU A 270 -6.56 8.17 -30.84
CA GLU A 270 -5.29 8.58 -30.21
C GLU A 270 -4.98 7.74 -28.98
N ASP A 271 -3.72 7.78 -28.54
CA ASP A 271 -3.37 7.20 -27.25
C ASP A 271 -4.15 7.89 -26.13
N SER A 272 -4.63 7.11 -25.19
CA SER A 272 -5.34 7.65 -24.04
C SER A 272 -5.19 6.77 -22.82
N LEU A 273 -5.12 7.44 -21.67
CA LEU A 273 -5.27 6.83 -20.37
C LEU A 273 -6.66 7.23 -19.85
N GLU A 274 -7.45 6.21 -19.53
CA GLU A 274 -8.83 6.34 -19.14
C GLU A 274 -9.02 5.86 -17.71
N PHE A 275 -9.89 6.54 -16.98
CA PHE A 275 -10.33 6.09 -15.68
C PHE A 275 -11.81 6.36 -15.46
N TYR A 276 -12.39 5.57 -14.58
CA TYR A 276 -13.79 5.62 -14.21
C TYR A 276 -13.91 5.70 -12.70
N PHE A 277 -14.78 6.58 -12.21
CA PHE A 277 -15.19 6.61 -10.81
C PHE A 277 -16.71 6.50 -10.69
N ASN A 278 -17.15 5.68 -9.73
CA ASN A 278 -18.53 5.56 -9.29
C ASN A 278 -18.61 5.87 -7.79
N PHE A 279 -19.04 7.09 -7.47
CA PHE A 279 -19.21 7.56 -6.10
C PHE A 279 -20.57 7.20 -5.48
N THR A 280 -21.42 6.48 -6.20
CA THR A 280 -22.72 6.08 -5.69
C THR A 280 -22.63 4.82 -4.85
N ASP A 281 -23.66 4.52 -4.06
CA ASP A 281 -23.68 3.33 -3.20
C ASP A 281 -23.91 2.01 -3.98
N ASP A 282 -24.22 2.08 -5.27
CA ASP A 282 -24.42 0.91 -6.14
C ASP A 282 -23.15 0.62 -6.95
N LEU A 283 -22.26 -0.18 -6.37
CA LEU A 283 -20.98 -0.56 -6.98
C LEU A 283 -21.14 -1.44 -8.23
N PHE A 284 -22.30 -2.09 -8.41
CA PHE A 284 -22.56 -3.01 -9.53
C PHE A 284 -23.32 -2.34 -10.68
N ARG A 285 -23.42 -1.00 -10.66
CA ARG A 285 -24.16 -0.28 -11.69
C ARG A 285 -23.54 -0.50 -13.07
N THR A 286 -24.39 -0.79 -14.04
CA THR A 286 -24.03 -1.04 -15.46
C THR A 286 -24.36 0.13 -16.39
N SER A 287 -24.60 1.32 -15.84
CA SER A 287 -25.00 2.52 -16.59
C SER A 287 -24.53 3.81 -15.90
N TYR A 288 -24.43 4.90 -16.66
CA TYR A 288 -24.05 6.21 -16.14
C TYR A 288 -25.19 6.86 -15.35
N ALA A 289 -24.83 7.55 -14.27
CA ALA A 289 -25.72 8.31 -13.41
C ALA A 289 -24.95 9.49 -12.80
N ASP A 290 -25.65 10.38 -12.08
CA ASP A 290 -24.99 11.43 -11.30
C ASP A 290 -24.02 10.80 -10.28
N GLY A 291 -22.81 11.35 -10.17
CA GLY A 291 -21.73 10.77 -9.35
C GLY A 291 -20.98 9.61 -10.02
N VAL A 292 -21.25 9.33 -11.29
CA VAL A 292 -20.53 8.35 -12.11
C VAL A 292 -19.94 9.03 -13.34
N PHE A 293 -18.63 8.89 -13.53
CA PHE A 293 -17.95 9.48 -14.67
C PHE A 293 -16.82 8.60 -15.20
N GLN A 294 -16.61 8.70 -16.51
CA GLN A 294 -15.46 8.18 -17.23
C GLN A 294 -14.70 9.39 -17.79
N VAL A 295 -13.40 9.46 -17.53
CA VAL A 295 -12.51 10.52 -17.99
C VAL A 295 -11.38 9.91 -18.79
N ASN A 296 -11.14 10.48 -19.96
CA ASN A 296 -10.06 10.11 -20.86
C ASN A 296 -9.09 11.30 -20.96
N ILE A 297 -7.83 11.07 -20.61
CA ILE A 297 -6.72 12.02 -20.76
C ILE A 297 -5.85 11.52 -21.91
N ASN A 298 -5.52 12.41 -22.85
CA ASN A 298 -4.66 12.12 -24.00
C ASN A 298 -3.30 12.83 -23.88
N PRO A 299 -2.25 12.32 -24.55
CA PRO A 299 -0.91 12.91 -24.52
C PRO A 299 -0.81 14.24 -25.27
N GLY A 300 -1.83 14.67 -26.01
CA GLY A 300 -1.91 16.01 -26.61
C GLY A 300 -1.88 17.14 -25.57
N ASN A 301 -2.08 16.81 -24.30
CA ASN A 301 -1.90 17.74 -23.17
C ASN A 301 -0.45 17.87 -22.68
N ILE A 302 0.50 17.09 -23.20
CA ILE A 302 1.92 17.17 -22.79
C ILE A 302 2.44 18.60 -23.01
N GLY A 303 3.08 19.16 -21.98
CA GLY A 303 3.62 20.52 -21.98
C GLY A 303 2.59 21.60 -21.61
N ASN A 304 1.34 21.24 -21.32
CA ASN A 304 0.36 22.14 -20.74
C ASN A 304 0.64 22.36 -19.26
N THR A 305 0.95 23.60 -18.88
CA THR A 305 1.26 23.99 -17.48
C THR A 305 0.06 24.57 -16.73
N ALA A 306 -1.15 24.49 -17.29
CA ALA A 306 -2.38 24.94 -16.66
C ALA A 306 -3.26 23.72 -16.32
N PRO A 307 -3.17 23.16 -15.10
CA PRO A 307 -3.79 21.88 -14.76
C PRO A 307 -5.31 21.83 -14.92
N ASN A 308 -5.99 22.98 -14.91
CA ASN A 308 -7.44 23.10 -15.05
C ASN A 308 -7.90 23.31 -16.51
N ASN A 309 -6.97 23.41 -17.47
CA ASN A 309 -7.28 23.74 -18.86
C ASN A 309 -6.85 22.61 -19.78
N LEU A 310 -7.40 21.42 -19.54
CA LEU A 310 -7.08 20.20 -20.27
C LEU A 310 -8.10 19.92 -21.36
N VAL A 311 -7.63 19.25 -22.41
CA VAL A 311 -8.51 18.56 -23.36
C VAL A 311 -8.76 17.16 -22.80
N ILE A 312 -9.92 16.97 -22.16
CA ILE A 312 -10.40 15.66 -21.67
C ILE A 312 -11.65 15.23 -22.43
N THR A 313 -11.81 13.91 -22.61
CA THR A 313 -13.03 13.30 -23.19
C THR A 313 -13.61 12.27 -22.22
N GLY A 314 -14.63 11.53 -22.63
CA GLY A 314 -15.33 10.53 -21.79
C GLY A 314 -16.77 10.93 -21.42
N VAL A 315 -17.44 10.07 -20.67
CA VAL A 315 -18.86 10.24 -20.30
C VAL A 315 -18.96 10.91 -18.94
N ASN A 316 -19.74 11.99 -18.85
CA ASN A 316 -19.83 12.85 -17.65
C ASN A 316 -18.48 13.45 -17.21
N SER A 317 -17.44 13.43 -18.05
CA SER A 317 -16.10 13.91 -17.71
C SER A 317 -16.06 15.38 -17.30
N SER A 318 -16.94 16.22 -17.86
CA SER A 318 -17.08 17.62 -17.46
C SER A 318 -17.60 17.82 -16.02
N GLN A 319 -18.33 16.84 -15.48
CA GLN A 319 -18.80 16.87 -14.09
C GLN A 319 -17.70 16.49 -13.10
N ALA A 320 -16.72 15.70 -13.55
CA ALA A 320 -15.61 15.23 -12.72
C ALA A 320 -14.66 16.37 -12.30
N GLN A 321 -14.67 17.51 -13.02
CA GLN A 321 -13.85 18.70 -12.72
C GLN A 321 -12.37 18.37 -12.49
N VAL A 322 -11.84 17.47 -13.32
CA VAL A 322 -10.47 16.96 -13.19
C VAL A 322 -9.45 18.05 -13.50
N SER A 323 -8.44 18.14 -12.65
CA SER A 323 -7.20 18.86 -12.90
C SER A 323 -6.09 17.85 -13.11
N ALA A 324 -5.15 18.08 -14.03
CA ALA A 324 -4.05 17.14 -14.26
C ALA A 324 -2.82 17.82 -14.86
N TYR A 325 -1.66 17.20 -14.64
CA TYR A 325 -0.41 17.52 -15.31
C TYR A 325 0.03 16.30 -16.13
N VAL A 326 0.20 16.48 -17.45
CA VAL A 326 0.54 15.39 -18.38
C VAL A 326 2.00 15.53 -18.82
N PHE A 327 2.75 14.45 -18.72
CA PHE A 327 4.20 14.43 -18.90
C PHE A 327 4.67 13.25 -19.76
N GLN A 328 5.87 13.37 -20.30
CA GLN A 328 6.57 12.31 -21.03
C GLN A 328 7.52 11.57 -20.07
N THR A 329 7.61 10.25 -20.19
CA THR A 329 8.61 9.43 -19.48
C THR A 329 9.77 9.05 -20.42
N ALA A 330 10.75 8.29 -19.95
CA ALA A 330 11.86 7.85 -20.79
C ALA A 330 11.42 6.89 -21.92
N ASP A 331 10.32 6.20 -21.71
CA ASP A 331 9.82 5.06 -22.48
C ASP A 331 8.32 5.17 -22.81
N GLY A 332 7.70 6.32 -22.57
CA GLY A 332 6.25 6.49 -22.70
C GLY A 332 5.75 7.85 -22.22
N TRP A 333 4.58 7.84 -21.61
CA TRP A 333 3.95 9.05 -21.06
C TRP A 333 2.99 8.72 -19.92
N GLY A 334 2.52 9.76 -19.23
CA GLY A 334 1.52 9.62 -18.19
C GLY A 334 1.01 10.95 -17.67
N PHE A 335 0.26 10.88 -16.58
CA PHE A 335 -0.25 12.04 -15.88
C PHE A 335 -0.30 11.83 -14.38
N GLU A 336 -0.38 12.94 -13.66
CA GLU A 336 -0.96 13.01 -12.33
C GLU A 336 -2.21 13.89 -12.38
N ALA A 337 -3.28 13.47 -11.72
CA ALA A 337 -4.56 14.14 -11.75
C ALA A 337 -5.14 14.28 -10.34
N ALA A 338 -5.86 15.37 -10.10
CA ALA A 338 -6.73 15.57 -8.95
C ALA A 338 -8.19 15.49 -9.42
N ILE A 339 -8.95 14.68 -8.70
CA ILE A 339 -10.36 14.42 -8.93
C ILE A 339 -11.11 14.85 -7.67
N PRO A 340 -11.83 15.99 -7.69
CA PRO A 340 -12.62 16.43 -6.55
C PRO A 340 -13.64 15.38 -6.10
N ILE A 341 -13.68 15.12 -4.80
CA ILE A 341 -14.68 14.24 -4.18
C ILE A 341 -16.01 15.01 -4.13
N PRO A 342 -17.13 14.45 -4.64
CA PRO A 342 -18.41 15.14 -4.60
C PRO A 342 -18.85 15.49 -3.17
N GLU A 343 -19.43 16.68 -2.94
CA GLU A 343 -19.83 17.16 -1.60
C GLU A 343 -20.78 16.21 -0.85
N ASN A 344 -21.56 15.40 -1.58
CA ASN A 344 -22.49 14.43 -1.01
C ASN A 344 -21.82 13.11 -0.62
N VAL A 345 -20.52 12.95 -0.85
CA VAL A 345 -19.74 11.78 -0.45
C VAL A 345 -19.02 12.11 0.85
N THR A 346 -19.31 11.33 1.89
CA THR A 346 -18.57 11.44 3.14
C THR A 346 -17.30 10.60 3.05
N VAL A 347 -16.14 11.24 3.22
CA VAL A 347 -14.85 10.56 3.29
C VAL A 347 -14.70 9.93 4.66
N GLU A 348 -14.74 8.60 4.69
CA GLU A 348 -14.48 7.79 5.87
C GLU A 348 -13.73 6.54 5.44
N HIS A 349 -12.85 6.03 6.30
CA HIS A 349 -12.09 4.82 5.95
C HIS A 349 -13.03 3.63 5.76
N GLY A 350 -12.68 2.74 4.85
CA GLY A 350 -13.48 1.57 4.51
C GLY A 350 -14.68 1.90 3.64
N ARG A 351 -14.88 3.18 3.29
CA ARG A 351 -15.75 3.55 2.17
C ARG A 351 -15.17 2.94 0.91
N VAL A 352 -16.03 2.25 0.17
CA VAL A 352 -15.71 1.68 -1.15
C VAL A 352 -16.40 2.53 -2.21
N ILE A 353 -15.66 2.84 -3.26
CA ILE A 353 -16.16 3.49 -4.48
C ILE A 353 -15.78 2.61 -5.67
N GLY A 354 -16.57 2.67 -6.74
CA GLY A 354 -16.20 1.95 -7.96
C GLY A 354 -15.07 2.69 -8.68
N PHE A 355 -14.07 1.96 -9.12
CA PHE A 355 -12.94 2.49 -9.88
C PHE A 355 -12.58 1.55 -11.03
N GLN A 356 -12.19 2.10 -12.18
CA GLN A 356 -11.53 1.35 -13.25
C GLN A 356 -10.43 2.23 -13.86
N ALA A 357 -9.36 1.59 -14.32
CA ALA A 357 -8.29 2.22 -15.07
C ALA A 357 -8.04 1.43 -16.36
N HIS A 358 -7.80 2.13 -17.46
CA HIS A 358 -7.61 1.55 -18.78
C HIS A 358 -6.62 2.39 -19.59
N GLY A 359 -5.87 1.74 -20.48
CA GLY A 359 -5.00 2.41 -21.45
C GLY A 359 -5.35 1.94 -22.85
N ASN A 360 -5.54 2.88 -23.76
CA ASN A 360 -5.66 2.61 -25.18
C ASN A 360 -4.38 3.10 -25.86
N GLY A 361 -3.66 2.17 -26.50
CA GLY A 361 -2.61 2.49 -27.45
C GLY A 361 -3.17 2.52 -28.88
N SER A 362 -2.61 3.38 -29.72
CA SER A 362 -2.98 3.58 -31.12
C SER A 362 -1.77 3.40 -32.01
N SER A 363 -1.98 2.84 -33.21
CA SER A 363 -0.96 2.79 -34.25
C SER A 363 -1.23 3.84 -35.33
N GLY A 364 -0.20 4.19 -36.11
CA GLY A 364 -0.36 5.02 -37.31
C GLY A 364 -1.38 4.45 -38.33
N GLY A 365 -1.74 3.17 -38.25
CA GLY A 365 -2.80 2.56 -39.07
C GLY A 365 -4.22 2.76 -38.52
N ASP A 366 -4.38 2.79 -37.19
CA ASP A 366 -5.65 3.12 -36.51
C ASP A 366 -5.97 4.62 -36.63
N ARG A 367 -4.92 5.40 -36.85
CA ARG A 367 -4.96 6.84 -37.08
C ARG A 367 -5.64 7.26 -38.40
N ASP A 368 -5.46 6.45 -39.45
CA ASP A 368 -5.79 6.83 -40.84
C ASP A 368 -7.09 6.17 -41.38
N VAL A 369 -7.98 5.66 -40.50
CA VAL A 369 -9.27 5.00 -40.87
C VAL A 369 -10.43 5.96 -41.13
#